data_AF-A0A151U3G1-F1
#
_entry.id   AF-A0A151U3G1-F1
#
_cell.length_a   1.000
_cell.length_b   1.000
_cell.length_c   1.000
_cell.angle_alpha   90.00
_cell.angle_beta   90.00
_cell.angle_gamma   90.00
#
_symmetry.space_group_name_H-M   'P 1'
#
loop_
_entity.id
_entity.type
_entity.pdbx_description
1 polymer ?
#
loop_
_entity_poly.entity_id
_entity_poly.type
_entity_poly.pdbx_seq_one_letter_code
_entity_poly.pdbx_strand_id
1 'polypeptide(L)' 'MARTLLNDFSTPKHFWAEAVNTSCHIQNRIYIRPLLKKTPYELWKGRAPNISYFHPFGCKCFIMNTKNN' A
#
# COMPACT_ATOMS: atom_id res chain seq x y z
N MET A 1 6.38 1.24 8.79
CA MET A 1 5.35 1.95 8.01
C MET A 1 3.93 1.62 8.47
N ALA A 2 3.55 0.37 8.77
CA ALA A 2 2.18 0.07 9.24
C ALA A 2 1.72 0.91 10.46
N ARG A 3 2.51 0.96 11.53
CA ARG A 3 2.20 1.79 12.72
C ARG A 3 2.08 3.28 12.41
N THR A 4 2.93 3.79 11.53
CA THR A 4 2.91 5.20 11.14
C THR A 4 1.67 5.51 10.30
N LEU A 5 1.29 4.64 9.35
CA LEU A 5 0.06 4.80 8.56
C LEU A 5 -1.21 4.91 9.43
N LEU A 6 -1.31 4.10 10.49
CA LEU A 6 -2.43 4.18 11.42
C LEU A 6 -2.41 5.47 12.26
N ASN A 7 -1.24 5.90 12.73
CA ASN A 7 -1.11 7.08 13.57
C ASN A 7 -1.34 8.38 12.79
N ASP A 8 -0.85 8.44 11.55
CA ASP A 8 -0.90 9.64 10.69
C ASP A 8 -2.34 10.08 10.40
N PHE A 9 -3.24 9.10 10.22
CA PHE A 9 -4.67 9.34 9.97
C PHE A 9 -5.56 9.01 11.17
N SER A 10 -4.98 8.80 12.36
CA SER A 10 -5.71 8.37 13.57
C SER A 10 -6.71 7.23 13.31
N THR A 11 -6.31 6.29 12.45
CA THR A 11 -7.17 5.22 11.97
C THR A 11 -7.39 4.19 13.08
N PRO A 12 -8.62 3.65 13.25
CA PRO A 12 -8.89 2.63 14.26
C PRO A 12 -7.98 1.40 14.14
N LYS A 13 -7.66 0.78 15.29
CA LYS A 13 -6.79 -0.41 15.36
C LYS A 13 -7.31 -1.62 14.58
N HIS A 14 -8.61 -1.69 14.30
CA HIS A 14 -9.16 -2.80 13.51
C HIS A 14 -8.66 -2.80 12.05
N PHE A 15 -8.18 -1.67 11.54
CA PHE A 15 -7.53 -1.57 10.22
C PHE A 15 -6.05 -2.01 10.21
N TRP A 16 -5.58 -2.68 11.27
CA TRP A 16 -4.19 -3.10 11.39
C TRP A 16 -3.77 -4.01 10.23
N ALA A 17 -4.63 -4.95 9.83
CA ALA A 17 -4.32 -5.89 8.75
C ALA A 17 -4.13 -5.14 7.41
N GLU A 18 -5.00 -4.18 7.12
CA GLU A 18 -4.96 -3.33 5.93
C GLU A 18 -3.72 -2.43 5.94
N ALA A 19 -3.37 -1.85 7.09
CA ALA A 19 -2.18 -1.02 7.24
C ALA A 19 -0.89 -1.83 7.01
N VAL A 20 -0.82 -3.06 7.53
CA VAL A 20 0.33 -3.96 7.31
C VAL A 20 0.42 -4.37 5.83
N ASN A 21 -0.70 -4.76 5.22
CA ASN A 21 -0.72 -5.16 3.80
C ASN A 21 -0.31 -3.99 2.89
N THR A 22 -0.88 -2.79 3.13
CA THR A 22 -0.54 -1.57 2.38
C THR A 22 0.94 -1.22 2.55
N SER A 23 1.45 -1.28 3.78
CA SER A 23 2.87 -1.05 4.09
C SER A 23 3.75 -2.02 3.29
N CYS A 24 3.47 -3.32 3.30
CA CYS A 24 4.25 -4.32 2.57
C CYS A 24 4.20 -4.08 1.05
N HIS A 25 3.02 -3.78 0.51
CA HIS A 25 2.81 -3.53 -0.91
C HIS A 25 3.58 -2.30 -1.41
N ILE A 26 3.57 -1.21 -0.63
CA ILE A 26 4.39 -0.01 -0.89
C ILE A 26 5.88 -0.38 -0.83
N GLN A 27 6.30 -1.12 0.21
CA GLN A 27 7.70 -1.48 0.39
C GLN A 27 8.28 -2.22 -0.82
N ASN A 28 7.53 -3.19 -1.33
CA ASN A 28 7.96 -4.01 -2.46
C ASN A 28 8.10 -3.22 -3.78
N ARG A 29 7.49 -2.03 -3.88
CA ARG A 29 7.43 -1.24 -5.11
C ARG A 29 8.24 0.05 -5.07
N ILE A 30 8.60 0.55 -3.88
CA ILE A 30 9.34 1.81 -3.73
C ILE A 30 10.77 1.57 -3.27
N TYR A 31 11.01 0.62 -2.35
CA TYR A 31 12.37 0.40 -1.85
C TYR A 31 13.23 -0.28 -2.91
N ILE A 32 14.19 0.47 -3.41
CA ILE A 32 15.21 -0.03 -4.32
C ILE A 32 16.27 -0.74 -3.50
N ARG A 33 16.65 -1.97 -3.91
CA ARG A 33 17.86 -2.61 -3.39
C ARG A 33 19.08 -1.95 -4.05
N PRO A 34 19.96 -1.27 -3.29
CA PRO A 34 21.04 -0.46 -3.88
C PRO A 34 21.97 -1.26 -4.80
N LEU A 35 22.30 -2.49 -4.42
CA LEU A 35 23.18 -3.38 -5.20
C LEU A 35 22.62 -3.71 -6.58
N LEU A 36 21.31 -3.92 -6.67
CA LEU A 36 20.64 -4.37 -7.90
C LEU A 36 20.00 -3.21 -8.67
N LYS A 37 19.92 -2.02 -8.07
CA LYS A 37 19.19 -0.84 -8.57
C LYS A 37 17.75 -1.16 -9.02
N LYS A 38 17.14 -2.17 -8.39
CA LYS A 38 15.79 -2.66 -8.68
C LYS A 38 14.99 -2.81 -7.40
N THR A 39 13.68 -2.62 -7.52
CA THR A 39 12.70 -2.91 -6.49
C THR A 39 12.41 -4.42 -6.41
N PRO A 40 11.97 -4.95 -5.26
CA PRO A 40 11.50 -6.34 -5.18
C PRO A 40 10.43 -6.68 -6.23
N TYR A 41 9.55 -5.73 -6.55
CA TYR A 41 8.54 -5.90 -7.60
C TYR A 41 9.17 -6.12 -8.98
N GLU A 42 10.17 -5.34 -9.35
CA GLU A 42 10.89 -5.49 -10.63
C GLU A 42 11.64 -6.81 -10.71
N LEU A 43 12.24 -7.25 -9.60
CA LEU A 43 12.91 -8.54 -9.53
C LEU A 43 11.92 -9.70 -9.71
N TRP A 44 10.71 -9.58 -9.16
CA TRP A 44 9.70 -10.63 -9.25
C TRP A 44 8.92 -10.65 -10.57
N LYS A 45 8.56 -9.47 -11.09
CA LYS A 45 7.67 -9.33 -12.26
C LYS A 45 8.39 -8.94 -13.55
N GLY A 46 9.68 -8.63 -13.49
CA GLY A 46 10.48 -8.25 -14.66
C GLY A 46 10.08 -6.91 -15.30
N ARG A 47 9.21 -6.13 -14.65
CA ARG A 47 8.72 -4.83 -15.15
C ARG A 47 8.65 -3.79 -14.02
N ALA A 48 8.76 -2.52 -14.39
CA ALA A 48 8.62 -1.40 -13.46
C ALA A 48 7.24 -1.42 -12.78
N PRO A 49 7.15 -1.08 -11.48
CA PRO A 49 5.87 -0.92 -10.80
C PRO A 49 5.14 0.31 -11.34
N ASN A 50 3.85 0.17 -11.62
CA ASN A 50 2.97 1.34 -11.69
C ASN A 50 2.76 1.86 -10.25
N ILE A 51 2.96 3.17 -10.03
CA ILE A 51 2.83 3.84 -8.72
C ILE A 51 1.70 4.90 -8.77
N SER A 52 1.21 5.26 -9.96
CA SER A 52 0.23 6.33 -10.16
C SER A 52 -1.14 6.07 -9.53
N TYR A 53 -1.44 4.81 -9.18
CA TYR A 53 -2.70 4.43 -8.53
C TYR A 53 -2.65 4.48 -6.99
N PHE A 54 -1.49 4.76 -6.39
CA PHE A 54 -1.41 4.85 -4.93
C PHE A 54 -2.23 6.03 -4.41
N HIS A 55 -3.00 5.77 -3.36
CA HIS A 55 -3.75 6.77 -2.62
C HIS A 55 -3.22 6.84 -1.18
N PRO A 56 -3.32 8.01 -0.52
CA PRO A 56 -3.01 8.11 0.91
C PRO A 56 -3.83 7.10 1.71
N PHE A 57 -3.20 6.40 2.64
CA PHE A 57 -3.92 5.52 3.55
C PHE A 57 -4.90 6.35 4.39
N GLY A 58 -6.11 5.85 4.63
CA GLY A 58 -7.13 6.62 5.38
C GLY A 58 -7.80 7.76 4.61
N CYS A 59 -7.59 7.87 3.28
CA CYS A 59 -8.36 8.81 2.46
C CYS A 59 -9.85 8.44 2.40
N LYS A 60 -10.72 9.42 2.14
CA LYS A 60 -12.15 9.18 1.89
C LYS A 60 -12.31 8.28 0.66
N CYS A 61 -13.12 7.24 0.77
CA CYS A 61 -13.46 6.33 -0.32
C CYS A 61 -14.98 6.09 -0.37
N PHE A 62 -15.47 5.71 -1.56
CA PHE A 62 -16.88 5.36 -1.76
C PHE A 62 -17.01 3.85 -1.80
N ILE A 63 -17.94 3.32 -1.01
CA ILE A 63 -18.27 1.89 -1.00
C ILE A 63 -19.49 1.69 -1.90
N MET A 64 -19.36 0.82 -2.90
CA MET A 64 -20.50 0.41 -3.71
C MET A 64 -21.43 -0.45 -2.86
N ASN A 65 -22.64 0.04 -2.59
CA ASN A 65 -23.64 -0.72 -1.84
C ASN A 65 -24.37 -1.67 -2.78
N THR A 66 -24.09 -2.97 -2.68
CA THR A 66 -24.69 -4.02 -3.52
C THR A 66 -25.99 -4.60 -2.95
N LYS A 67 -26.51 -4.09 -1.84
CA LYS A 67 -27.67 -4.67 -1.13
C LYS A 67 -29.02 -4.57 -1.87
N ASN A 68 -29.08 -3.85 -2.98
CA ASN A 68 -30.33 -3.58 -3.73
C ASN A 68 -30.33 -4.16 -5.16
N ASN A 69 -29.49 -5.17 -5.45
CA ASN A 69 -29.56 -5.95 -6.70
C ASN A 69 -30.12 -7.35 -6.43
#